data_AF-A0AAN8DVC3-F1
#
_entry.id   AF-A0AAN8DVC3-F1
#
_cell.length_a   1.000
_cell.length_b   1.000
_cell.length_c   1.000
_cell.angle_alpha   90.00
_cell.angle_beta   90.00
_cell.angle_gamma   90.00
#
_symmetry.space_group_name_H-M   'P 1'
#
loop_
_entity.id
_entity.type
_entity.pdbx_description
1 polymer ?
#
loop_
_entity_poly.entity_id
_entity_poly.type
_entity_poly.pdbx_seq_one_letter_code
_entity_poly.pdbx_strand_id
1 'polypeptide(L)'
;MMNRAFLSVALLLLVLLPGAPAREDSPEYCVTPFSILVSNSVTNAPNKTYSTCVVYRGILLKGMRRLQKTNKGFRFTYTEDPTYGPYLQSVNGLKGNTKDRTYWELLVKQANETIRLNVGIGAFIPSENDQIILNFKEY
;
A
#
# COMPACT_ATOMS: atom_id res chain seq x y z
N MET A 1 22.37 17.07 -60.35
CA MET A 1 21.99 17.67 -59.05
C MET A 1 20.49 17.40 -58.89
N MET A 2 20.04 16.33 -58.20
CA MET A 2 19.78 16.20 -56.73
C MET A 2 18.64 17.14 -56.27
N ASN A 3 17.46 16.79 -55.72
CA ASN A 3 16.84 15.66 -54.96
C ASN A 3 15.33 15.60 -55.34
N ARG A 4 14.59 14.48 -55.46
CA ARG A 4 14.12 13.42 -54.53
C ARG A 4 13.32 13.83 -53.28
N ALA A 5 12.01 13.55 -53.38
CA ALA A 5 11.17 12.75 -52.47
C ALA A 5 10.47 13.38 -51.25
N PHE A 6 9.14 13.38 -51.35
CA PHE A 6 8.08 13.20 -50.33
C PHE A 6 8.48 13.29 -48.84
N LEU A 7 8.17 14.43 -48.21
CA LEU A 7 8.04 14.54 -46.77
C LEU A 7 6.59 14.29 -46.35
N SER A 8 6.30 12.98 -46.32
CA SER A 8 5.61 12.24 -45.26
C SER A 8 4.39 12.87 -44.56
N VAL A 9 3.22 12.35 -44.95
CA VAL A 9 1.90 12.40 -44.27
C VAL A 9 1.95 11.85 -42.82
N ALA A 10 3.10 11.33 -42.35
CA ALA A 10 3.25 10.68 -41.05
C ALA A 10 3.04 11.60 -39.83
N LEU A 11 3.10 12.93 -39.97
CA LEU A 11 2.97 13.83 -38.82
C LEU A 11 1.51 14.05 -38.37
N LEU A 12 0.53 13.75 -39.22
CA LEU A 12 -0.89 13.99 -38.93
C LEU A 12 -1.63 12.78 -38.29
N LEU A 13 -1.00 11.61 -38.22
CA LEU A 13 -1.61 10.40 -37.63
C LEU A 13 -1.37 10.24 -36.12
N LEU A 14 -0.54 11.08 -35.50
CA LEU A 14 -0.22 11.00 -34.07
C LEU A 14 -1.26 11.61 -33.13
N VAL A 15 -2.29 12.29 -33.66
CA VAL A 15 -3.32 12.99 -32.87
C VAL A 15 -4.58 12.14 -32.64
N LEU A 16 -4.68 10.94 -33.24
CA LEU A 16 -5.88 10.09 -33.24
C LEU A 16 -5.65 8.72 -32.58
N LEU A 17 -5.01 8.67 -31.41
CA LEU A 17 -5.03 7.46 -30.57
C LEU A 17 -5.91 7.71 -29.34
N PRO A 18 -7.17 7.24 -29.34
CA PRO A 18 -7.97 7.16 -28.13
C PRO A 18 -7.27 6.22 -27.14
N GLY A 19 -6.93 6.75 -25.96
CA GLY A 19 -6.69 5.98 -24.74
C GLY A 19 -5.74 4.79 -24.87
N ALA A 20 -4.44 5.04 -24.95
CA ALA A 20 -3.52 4.05 -24.39
C ALA A 20 -3.79 4.00 -22.87
N PRO A 21 -4.11 2.84 -22.27
CA PRO A 21 -4.10 2.75 -20.81
C PRO A 21 -2.69 3.15 -20.37
N ALA A 22 -2.60 4.14 -19.48
CA ALA A 22 -1.34 4.52 -18.88
C ALA A 22 -0.72 3.23 -18.34
N ARG A 23 0.41 2.82 -18.92
CA ARG A 23 1.15 1.67 -18.46
C ARG A 23 1.66 2.00 -17.06
N GLU A 24 0.96 1.52 -16.04
CA GLU A 24 1.28 1.65 -14.61
C GLU A 24 2.62 0.94 -14.22
N ASP A 25 3.45 0.58 -15.20
CA ASP A 25 4.72 -0.13 -15.03
C ASP A 25 5.93 0.82 -14.93
N SER A 26 5.72 2.13 -14.71
CA SER A 26 6.84 2.94 -14.23
C SER A 26 7.32 2.31 -12.92
N PRO A 27 8.63 2.05 -12.71
CA PRO A 27 9.11 1.56 -11.42
C PRO A 27 8.69 2.58 -10.37
N GLU A 28 7.63 2.26 -9.64
CA GLU A 28 7.03 3.15 -8.65
C GLU A 28 8.16 3.47 -7.67
N TYR A 29 8.67 4.70 -7.75
CA TYR A 29 9.98 5.06 -7.24
C TYR A 29 9.96 4.94 -5.70
N CYS A 30 10.64 3.94 -5.18
CA CYS A 30 10.69 3.59 -3.78
C CYS A 30 11.64 4.54 -3.05
N VAL A 31 11.13 5.64 -2.46
CA VAL A 31 11.96 6.66 -1.78
C VAL A 31 11.81 6.71 -0.27
N THR A 32 10.66 6.28 0.26
CA THR A 32 10.40 6.37 1.70
C THR A 32 10.28 4.95 2.26
N PRO A 33 11.39 4.36 2.73
CA PRO A 33 11.37 3.02 3.33
C PRO A 33 10.72 3.03 4.71
N PHE A 34 9.97 1.98 5.04
CA PHE A 34 9.39 1.75 6.36
C PHE A 34 9.18 0.25 6.58
N SER A 35 8.80 -0.15 7.80
CA SER A 35 8.52 -1.54 8.14
C SER A 35 7.09 -1.73 8.66
N ILE A 36 6.55 -2.93 8.45
CA ILE A 36 5.27 -3.39 8.98
C ILE A 36 5.54 -4.59 9.90
N LEU A 37 5.22 -4.43 11.18
CA LEU A 37 5.16 -5.50 12.17
C LEU A 37 3.73 -6.04 12.25
N VAL A 38 3.55 -7.33 12.01
CA VAL A 38 2.29 -8.04 12.24
C VAL A 38 2.37 -8.72 13.59
N SER A 39 1.50 -8.34 14.52
CA SER A 39 1.41 -8.90 15.88
C SER A 39 -0.01 -9.40 16.18
N ASN A 40 -0.12 -10.28 17.17
CA ASN A 40 -1.40 -10.81 17.61
C ASN A 40 -1.46 -10.80 19.14
N SER A 41 -2.15 -9.82 19.71
CA SER A 41 -2.34 -9.70 21.17
C SER A 41 -3.39 -10.67 21.72
N VAL A 42 -4.21 -11.30 20.87
CA VAL A 42 -5.22 -12.28 21.29
C VAL A 42 -4.57 -13.62 21.61
N THR A 43 -3.63 -14.09 20.78
CA THR A 43 -3.00 -15.41 20.95
C THR A 43 -1.51 -15.37 21.28
N ASN A 44 -0.87 -14.19 21.24
CA ASN A 44 0.59 -14.02 21.37
C ASN A 44 1.39 -14.85 20.35
N ALA A 45 0.84 -15.06 19.16
CA ALA A 45 1.56 -15.72 18.07
C ALA A 45 2.85 -14.94 17.73
N PRO A 46 3.92 -15.63 17.27
CA PRO A 46 5.18 -14.97 16.93
C PRO A 46 4.99 -13.84 15.92
N ASN A 47 5.57 -12.67 16.23
CA ASN A 47 5.51 -11.50 15.37
C ASN A 47 6.24 -11.73 14.05
N LYS A 48 5.79 -11.06 12.98
CA LYS A 48 6.47 -11.03 11.68
C LYS A 48 6.68 -9.61 11.21
N THR A 49 7.90 -9.29 10.79
CA THR A 49 8.26 -7.97 10.27
C THR A 49 8.53 -8.05 8.78
N TYR A 50 8.04 -7.05 8.05
CA TYR A 50 8.20 -6.92 6.61
C TYR A 50 8.69 -5.51 6.28
N SER A 51 9.70 -5.39 5.43
CA SER A 51 10.17 -4.09 4.94
C SER A 51 9.55 -3.77 3.59
N THR A 52 9.15 -2.51 3.39
CA THR A 52 8.62 -2.01 2.13
C THR A 52 8.88 -0.51 2.04
N CYS A 53 8.30 0.13 1.04
CA CYS A 53 8.44 1.56 0.83
C CYS A 53 7.27 2.11 0.03
N VAL A 54 7.20 3.43 -0.01
CA VAL A 54 6.31 4.21 -0.86
C VAL A 54 7.09 5.28 -1.63
N VAL A 55 6.44 5.84 -2.65
CA VAL A 55 6.85 7.12 -3.25
C VAL A 55 6.74 8.25 -2.23
N TYR A 56 7.28 9.43 -2.56
CA TYR A 56 7.16 10.61 -1.70
C TYR A 56 5.69 10.88 -1.36
N ARG A 57 5.39 10.90 -0.05
CA ARG A 57 4.04 11.08 0.51
C ARG A 57 3.01 10.02 0.10
N GLY A 58 3.45 8.85 -0.35
CA GLY A 58 2.56 7.74 -0.64
C GLY A 58 1.90 7.20 0.64
N ILE A 59 0.63 6.81 0.54
CA ILE A 59 -0.14 6.27 1.67
C ILE A 59 0.24 4.82 1.99
N LEU A 60 0.00 4.40 3.23
CA LEU A 60 0.27 3.06 3.75
C LEU A 60 -0.33 1.96 2.87
N LEU A 61 -1.57 2.14 2.38
CA LEU A 61 -2.22 1.18 1.49
C LEU A 61 -1.38 0.88 0.23
N LYS A 62 -0.68 1.86 -0.33
CA LYS A 62 0.19 1.64 -1.51
C LYS A 62 1.41 0.80 -1.13
N GLY A 63 2.03 1.06 0.02
CA GLY A 63 3.13 0.24 0.54
C GLY A 63 2.71 -1.19 0.88
N MET A 64 1.52 -1.38 1.43
CA MET A 64 0.92 -2.71 1.67
C MET A 64 0.65 -3.45 0.35
N ARG A 65 0.10 -2.77 -0.67
CA ARG A 65 -0.13 -3.37 -2.01
C ARG A 65 1.19 -3.78 -2.67
N ARG A 66 2.22 -2.93 -2.61
CA ARG A 66 3.57 -3.27 -3.06
C ARG A 66 4.07 -4.51 -2.36
N LEU A 67 4.00 -4.52 -1.03
CA LEU A 67 4.49 -5.62 -0.22
C LEU A 67 3.76 -6.94 -0.54
N GLN A 68 2.43 -6.90 -0.73
CA GLN A 68 1.67 -8.08 -1.15
C GLN A 68 2.06 -8.58 -2.56
N LYS A 69 2.41 -7.68 -3.48
CA LYS A 69 2.89 -8.05 -4.83
C LYS A 69 4.29 -8.68 -4.78
N THR A 70 5.18 -8.21 -3.90
CA THR A 70 6.59 -8.60 -3.89
C THR A 70 6.95 -9.65 -2.84
N ASN A 71 6.12 -9.86 -1.82
CA ASN A 71 6.39 -10.79 -0.73
C ASN A 71 5.20 -11.74 -0.51
N LYS A 72 5.37 -13.01 -0.89
CA LYS A 72 4.33 -14.06 -0.74
C LYS A 72 3.90 -14.31 0.71
N GLY A 73 4.74 -13.94 1.68
CA GLY A 73 4.48 -14.07 3.11
C GLY A 73 3.63 -12.95 3.69
N PHE A 74 3.34 -11.89 2.93
CA PHE A 74 2.46 -10.81 3.35
C PHE A 74 1.22 -10.77 2.45
N ARG A 75 0.05 -10.97 3.06
CA ARG A 75 -1.24 -10.85 2.37
C ARG A 75 -2.18 -10.04 3.24
N PHE A 76 -3.02 -9.22 2.62
CA PHE A 76 -4.05 -8.49 3.33
C PHE A 76 -5.29 -8.33 2.46
N THR A 77 -6.43 -8.15 3.10
CA THR A 77 -7.67 -7.76 2.43
C THR A 77 -8.28 -6.58 3.15
N TYR A 78 -9.04 -5.78 2.42
CA TYR A 78 -9.73 -4.63 2.95
C TYR A 78 -11.03 -4.43 2.17
N THR A 79 -12.00 -3.74 2.77
CA THR A 79 -13.22 -3.29 2.09
C THR A 79 -13.23 -1.78 1.98
N GLU A 80 -13.87 -1.26 0.93
CA GLU A 80 -14.15 0.16 0.83
C GLU A 80 -15.40 0.48 1.64
N ASP A 81 -15.27 1.32 2.67
CA ASP A 81 -16.39 1.94 3.35
C ASP A 81 -16.71 3.29 2.68
N PRO A 82 -17.97 3.59 2.34
CA PRO A 82 -18.32 4.82 1.64
C PRO A 82 -18.09 6.10 2.47
N THR A 83 -18.00 5.98 3.80
CA THR A 83 -17.84 7.10 4.73
C THR A 83 -16.39 7.23 5.20
N TYR A 84 -15.70 6.11 5.43
CA TYR A 84 -14.38 6.06 6.06
C TYR A 84 -13.24 5.60 5.13
N GLY A 85 -13.58 5.07 3.95
CA GLY A 85 -12.62 4.52 3.00
C GLY A 85 -12.13 3.10 3.36
N PRO A 86 -10.89 2.74 2.97
CA PRO A 86 -10.37 1.38 3.14
C PRO A 86 -10.30 0.90 4.60
N TYR A 87 -11.14 -0.07 4.96
CA TYR A 87 -11.13 -0.76 6.24
C TYR A 87 -10.35 -2.08 6.16
N LEU A 88 -9.28 -2.21 6.94
CA LEU A 88 -8.43 -3.41 6.97
C LEU A 88 -9.18 -4.61 7.57
N GLN A 89 -9.45 -5.63 6.75
CA GLN A 89 -10.24 -6.79 7.17
C GLN A 89 -9.38 -7.96 7.65
N SER A 90 -8.32 -8.28 6.92
CA SER A 90 -7.44 -9.40 7.26
C SER A 90 -5.99 -9.12 6.94
N VAL A 91 -5.10 -9.73 7.71
CA VAL A 91 -3.66 -9.80 7.43
C VAL A 91 -3.22 -11.25 7.61
N ASN A 92 -2.46 -11.75 6.65
CA ASN A 92 -1.91 -13.11 6.60
C ASN A 92 -2.95 -14.22 6.84
N GLY A 93 -4.18 -14.01 6.34
CA GLY A 93 -5.29 -14.95 6.43
C GLY A 93 -6.12 -14.84 7.70
N LEU A 94 -5.69 -14.08 8.71
CA LEU A 94 -6.44 -13.86 9.94
C LEU A 94 -7.35 -12.63 9.80
N LYS A 95 -8.66 -12.86 9.88
CA LYS A 95 -9.70 -11.85 9.69
C LYS A 95 -10.27 -11.39 11.03
N GLY A 96 -10.56 -10.10 11.16
CA GLY A 96 -11.37 -9.60 12.28
C GLY A 96 -12.79 -10.16 12.27
N ASN A 97 -13.38 -10.33 13.45
CA ASN A 97 -14.72 -10.88 13.62
C ASN A 97 -15.51 -10.07 14.65
N THR A 98 -16.67 -9.55 14.25
CA THR A 98 -17.56 -8.77 15.13
C THR A 98 -18.13 -9.60 16.29
N LYS A 99 -18.39 -10.90 16.10
CA LYS A 99 -18.89 -11.79 17.16
C LYS A 99 -17.82 -12.02 18.22
N ASP A 100 -16.58 -12.21 17.78
CA ASP A 100 -15.42 -12.41 18.66
C ASP A 100 -14.80 -11.07 19.08
N ARG A 101 -15.41 -9.95 18.70
CA ARG A 101 -14.93 -8.58 18.96
C ARG A 101 -13.47 -8.35 18.57
N THR A 102 -13.01 -8.98 17.49
CA THR A 102 -11.63 -8.85 17.02
C THR A 102 -11.50 -7.96 15.79
N TYR A 103 -10.40 -7.22 15.71
CA TYR A 103 -10.08 -6.33 14.61
C TYR A 103 -8.57 -6.15 14.44
N TRP A 104 -8.17 -5.46 13.36
CA TRP A 104 -6.79 -5.05 13.13
C TRP A 104 -6.60 -3.59 13.57
N GLU A 105 -5.94 -3.42 14.72
CA GLU A 105 -5.53 -2.12 15.25
C GLU A 105 -4.28 -1.62 14.51
N LEU A 106 -4.27 -0.34 14.17
CA LEU A 106 -3.18 0.30 13.44
C LEU A 106 -2.39 1.23 14.37
N LEU A 107 -1.11 0.92 14.56
CA LEU A 107 -0.19 1.69 15.40
C LEU A 107 1.04 2.12 14.60
N VAL A 108 1.74 3.13 15.10
CA VAL A 108 3.09 3.49 14.65
C VAL A 108 4.01 3.60 15.86
N LYS A 109 5.20 3.03 15.75
CA LYS A 109 6.27 3.22 16.73
C LYS A 109 7.08 4.45 16.35
N GLN A 110 7.07 5.47 17.20
CA GLN A 110 7.85 6.69 17.05
C GLN A 110 8.79 6.81 18.25
N ALA A 111 10.10 6.73 18.02
CA ALA A 111 11.12 6.74 19.07
C ALA A 111 10.79 5.78 20.24
N ASN A 112 10.36 6.34 21.38
CA ASN A 112 10.07 5.60 22.62
C ASN A 112 8.57 5.33 22.84
N GLU A 113 7.70 5.75 21.92
CA GLU A 113 6.25 5.64 22.07
C GLU A 113 5.63 4.81 20.94
N THR A 114 4.54 4.13 21.27
CA THR A 114 3.68 3.47 20.28
C THR A 114 2.35 4.18 20.28
N ILE A 115 2.01 4.79 19.16
CA ILE A 115 0.84 5.66 19.01
C ILE A 115 -0.21 4.92 18.20
N ARG A 116 -1.45 4.91 18.69
CA ARG A 116 -2.60 4.43 17.94
C ARG A 116 -2.99 5.46 16.89
N LEU A 117 -3.05 5.05 15.64
CA LEU A 117 -3.40 5.96 14.55
C LEU A 117 -4.90 6.28 14.57
N ASN A 118 -5.23 7.55 14.33
CA ASN A 118 -6.59 8.06 14.22
C ASN A 118 -7.12 8.08 12.77
N VAL A 119 -6.35 7.50 11.83
CA VAL A 119 -6.68 7.38 10.41
C VAL A 119 -6.45 5.95 9.95
N GLY A 120 -7.13 5.55 8.86
CA GLY A 120 -6.99 4.22 8.28
C GLY A 120 -5.80 4.06 7.34
N ILE A 121 -5.62 2.83 6.81
CA ILE A 121 -4.56 2.48 5.86
C ILE A 121 -4.63 3.29 4.56
N GLY A 122 -5.81 3.82 4.21
CA GLY A 122 -6.04 4.66 3.04
C GLY A 122 -5.60 6.12 3.17
N ALA A 123 -5.26 6.58 4.38
CA ALA A 123 -4.95 7.99 4.64
C ALA A 123 -3.62 8.20 5.38
N PHE A 124 -3.16 7.21 6.15
CA PHE A 124 -1.86 7.32 6.82
C PHE A 124 -0.71 7.40 5.80
N ILE A 125 0.21 8.34 5.99
CA ILE A 125 1.41 8.52 5.18
C ILE A 125 2.62 8.14 6.05
N PRO A 126 3.30 7.02 5.76
CA PRO A 126 4.50 6.62 6.50
C PRO A 126 5.64 7.62 6.30
N SER A 127 6.38 7.87 7.38
CA SER A 127 7.67 8.54 7.36
C SER A 127 8.80 7.52 7.18
N GLU A 128 9.98 8.03 6.82
CA GLU A 128 11.17 7.20 6.68
C GLU A 128 11.50 6.48 8.00
N ASN A 129 11.76 5.18 7.91
CA ASN A 129 12.06 4.28 9.03
C ASN A 129 10.95 4.10 10.06
N ASP A 130 9.72 4.53 9.76
CA ASP A 130 8.57 4.18 10.60
C ASP A 130 8.46 2.65 10.76
N GLN A 131 8.09 2.23 11.97
CA GLN A 131 7.59 0.88 12.19
C GLN A 131 6.09 0.95 12.43
N ILE A 132 5.32 0.57 11.42
CA ILE A 132 3.88 0.42 11.49
C ILE A 132 3.57 -0.93 12.11
N ILE A 133 2.63 -0.98 13.04
CA ILE A 133 2.20 -2.22 13.69
C ILE A 133 0.75 -2.47 13.31
N LEU A 134 0.51 -3.62 12.67
CA LEU A 134 -0.82 -4.19 12.45
C LEU A 134 -1.04 -5.20 13.58
N ASN A 135 -1.80 -4.81 14.59
CA ASN A 135 -2.01 -5.63 15.77
C ASN A 135 -3.41 -6.26 15.76
N PHE A 136 -3.48 -7.59 15.74
CA PHE A 136 -4.74 -8.30 15.91
C PHE A 136 -5.16 -8.25 17.39
N LYS A 137 -6.32 -7.69 17.67
CA LYS A 137 -6.74 -7.32 19.03
C LYS A 137 -8.24 -7.47 19.22
N GLU A 138 -8.65 -7.71 20.47
CA GLU A 138 -10.05 -7.71 20.93
C GLU A 138 -10.47 -6.33 21.50
N TYR A 139 -11.73 -5.92 21.33
CA TYR A 139 -12.29 -4.65 21.84
C TYR A 139 -13.50 -4.80 22.77
#